data_AF-A0A2N2M2C4-F1
#
_entry.id   AF-A0A2N2M2C4-F1
#
_cell.length_a   1.000
_cell.length_b   1.000
_cell.length_c   1.000
_cell.angle_alpha   90.00
_cell.angle_beta   90.00
_cell.angle_gamma   90.00
#
_symmetry.space_group_name_H-M   'P 1'
#
loop_
_entity.id
_entity.type
_entity.pdbx_description
1 polymer ?
#
loop_
_entity_poly.entity_id
_entity_poly.type
_entity_poly.pdbx_seq_one_letter_code
_entity_poly.pdbx_strand_id
1 'polypeptide(L)'
;TDALGCTFTDENGESHPIIMGSYGIGVGRLLACVAEEHHDDKGLIWPLSIAPFPVHIVVLPGKSMDITPVVDELENSLRQVGIEALVDDRGDSAGVKFNDADLIGLPLRVTVSERAFKNGGFELKLRNGGESWIVPIAKAVLEIEKTLADLN
;
A
#
# COMPACT_ATOMS: atom_id res chain seq x y z
N THR A 1 -7.75 26.75 31.61
CA THR A 1 -7.71 27.97 30.77
C THR A 1 -7.04 29.10 31.53
N ASP A 2 -7.27 29.19 32.84
CA ASP A 2 -6.58 30.10 33.77
C ASP A 2 -5.05 30.02 33.72
N ALA A 3 -4.48 28.81 33.65
CA ALA A 3 -3.04 28.61 33.52
C ALA A 3 -2.43 29.22 32.23
N LEU A 4 -3.25 29.45 31.20
CA LEU A 4 -2.87 30.07 29.93
C LEU A 4 -3.36 31.52 29.82
N GLY A 5 -4.08 32.04 30.81
CA GLY A 5 -4.65 33.39 30.81
C GLY A 5 -5.68 33.66 29.70
N CYS A 6 -6.33 32.61 29.15
CA CYS A 6 -7.27 32.79 28.05
C CYS A 6 -8.70 33.07 28.56
N THR A 7 -9.18 34.28 28.30
CA THR A 7 -10.52 34.76 28.66
C THR A 7 -11.21 35.39 27.45
N PHE A 8 -12.53 35.53 27.51
CA PHE A 8 -13.33 36.37 26.61
C PHE A 8 -14.14 37.38 27.42
N THR A 9 -14.60 38.45 26.78
CA THR A 9 -15.49 39.44 27.40
C THR A 9 -16.92 39.21 26.90
N ASP A 10 -17.88 39.14 27.80
CA ASP A 10 -19.29 38.99 27.44
C ASP A 10 -19.97 40.33 27.07
N GLU A 11 -21.26 40.27 26.78
CA GLU A 11 -22.09 41.44 26.44
C GLU A 11 -22.23 42.48 27.57
N ASN A 12 -21.98 42.09 28.82
CA ASN A 12 -22.01 42.97 29.99
C ASN A 12 -20.63 43.58 30.29
N GLY A 13 -19.60 43.23 29.53
CA GLY A 13 -18.22 43.67 29.77
C GLY A 13 -17.48 42.83 30.81
N GLU A 14 -18.06 41.71 31.27
CA GLU A 14 -17.43 40.83 32.26
C GLU A 14 -16.47 39.84 31.57
N SER A 15 -15.34 39.59 32.23
CA SER A 15 -14.31 38.68 31.72
C SER A 15 -14.56 37.26 32.22
N HIS A 16 -14.71 36.32 31.30
CA HIS A 16 -14.98 34.92 31.57
C HIS A 16 -13.88 34.01 30.99
N PRO A 17 -13.50 32.92 31.67
CA PRO A 17 -12.61 31.93 31.09
C PRO A 17 -13.27 31.24 29.90
N ILE A 18 -12.52 30.99 28.83
CA ILE A 18 -13.01 30.18 27.72
C ILE A 18 -13.13 28.70 28.14
N ILE A 19 -14.02 27.92 27.50
CA ILE A 19 -14.05 26.46 27.61
C ILE A 19 -13.09 25.90 26.57
N MET A 20 -12.03 25.21 27.00
CA MET A 20 -11.08 24.53 26.12
C MET A 20 -11.32 23.02 26.11
N GLY A 21 -11.12 22.41 24.94
CA GLY A 21 -11.01 20.96 24.78
C GLY A 21 -9.75 20.61 24.00
N SER A 22 -9.20 19.43 24.27
CA SER A 22 -8.11 18.83 23.49
C SER A 22 -8.47 17.38 23.20
N TYR A 23 -8.14 16.92 21.99
CA TYR A 23 -8.15 15.52 21.65
C TYR A 23 -6.81 15.16 20.99
N GLY A 24 -6.39 13.91 21.17
CA GLY A 24 -5.15 13.39 20.62
C GLY A 24 -5.39 12.03 20.01
N ILE A 25 -4.91 11.84 18.78
CA ILE A 25 -4.93 10.56 18.09
C ILE A 25 -3.53 9.98 18.17
N GLY A 26 -3.38 8.85 18.87
CA GLY A 26 -2.10 8.18 18.99
C GLY A 26 -1.78 7.40 17.72
N VAL A 27 -0.89 7.93 16.86
CA VAL A 27 -0.51 7.30 15.58
C VAL A 27 0.00 5.86 15.78
N GLY A 28 0.78 5.61 16.83
CA GLY A 28 1.22 4.26 17.17
C GLY A 28 0.08 3.31 17.59
N ARG A 29 -0.94 3.83 18.28
CA ARG A 29 -2.14 3.04 18.63
C ARG A 29 -2.98 2.74 17.39
N LEU A 30 -3.08 3.69 16.45
CA LEU A 30 -3.75 3.43 15.19
C LEU A 30 -3.09 2.30 14.41
N LEU A 31 -1.76 2.29 14.33
CA LEU A 31 -1.04 1.20 13.65
C LEU A 31 -1.29 -0.15 14.33
N ALA A 32 -1.31 -0.19 15.67
CA ALA A 32 -1.65 -1.40 16.41
C ALA A 32 -3.08 -1.88 16.12
N CYS A 33 -4.06 -0.96 16.09
CA CYS A 33 -5.44 -1.30 15.73
C CYS A 33 -5.55 -1.80 14.27
N VAL A 34 -4.80 -1.23 13.33
CA VAL A 34 -4.78 -1.72 11.95
C VAL A 34 -4.23 -3.15 11.90
N ALA A 35 -3.15 -3.44 12.65
CA ALA A 35 -2.60 -4.79 12.73
C ALA A 35 -3.56 -5.79 13.41
N GLU A 36 -4.31 -5.36 14.42
CA GLU A 36 -5.29 -6.20 15.11
C GLU A 36 -6.52 -6.49 14.23
N GLU A 37 -7.04 -5.48 13.52
CA GLU A 37 -8.28 -5.62 12.74
C GLU A 37 -8.04 -6.11 11.30
N HIS A 38 -6.86 -5.84 10.72
CA HIS A 38 -6.54 -6.15 9.33
C HIS A 38 -5.31 -7.06 9.22
N HIS A 39 -5.47 -8.32 9.59
CA HIS A 39 -4.43 -9.34 9.46
C HIS A 39 -5.02 -10.69 9.06
N ASP A 40 -4.13 -11.60 8.68
CA ASP A 40 -4.39 -13.04 8.62
C ASP A 40 -3.19 -13.81 9.20
N ASP A 41 -3.21 -15.13 9.08
CA ASP A 41 -2.13 -16.02 9.54
C ASP A 41 -0.75 -15.72 8.91
N LYS A 42 -0.71 -14.93 7.83
CA LYS A 42 0.51 -14.58 7.10
C LYS A 42 1.03 -13.19 7.43
N GLY A 43 0.26 -12.37 8.13
CA GLY A 43 0.68 -11.04 8.57
C GLY A 43 -0.35 -9.96 8.27
N LEU A 44 0.15 -8.75 8.06
CA LEU A 44 -0.67 -7.55 7.92
C LEU A 44 -1.42 -7.53 6.57
N ILE A 45 -2.58 -6.88 6.54
CA ILE A 45 -3.32 -6.55 5.32
C ILE A 45 -3.59 -5.04 5.38
N TRP A 46 -2.88 -4.25 4.59
CA TRP A 46 -3.08 -2.80 4.62
C TRP A 46 -4.42 -2.38 4.01
N PRO A 47 -5.20 -1.52 4.69
CA PRO A 47 -6.21 -0.72 4.01
C PRO A 47 -5.53 0.21 2.99
N LEU A 48 -6.07 0.30 1.78
CA LEU A 48 -5.46 1.04 0.67
C LEU A 48 -5.15 2.50 1.04
N SER A 49 -6.05 3.16 1.78
CA SER A 49 -5.95 4.58 2.17
C SER A 49 -4.73 4.92 3.04
N ILE A 50 -4.13 3.92 3.69
CA ILE A 50 -2.99 4.10 4.61
C ILE A 50 -1.82 3.16 4.31
N ALA A 51 -1.89 2.41 3.21
CA ALA A 51 -0.81 1.54 2.78
C ALA A 51 0.42 2.40 2.42
N PRO A 52 1.65 2.03 2.85
CA PRO A 52 2.86 2.75 2.45
C PRO A 52 3.07 2.77 0.93
N PHE A 53 2.69 1.68 0.26
CA PHE A 53 2.60 1.56 -1.18
C PHE A 53 1.34 0.78 -1.55
N PRO A 54 0.58 1.18 -2.58
CA PRO A 54 -0.57 0.42 -3.03
C PRO A 54 -0.18 -0.88 -3.75
N VAL A 55 1.02 -0.92 -4.34
CA VAL A 55 1.50 -2.03 -5.17
C VAL A 55 2.85 -2.56 -4.68
N HIS A 56 2.99 -3.89 -4.64
CA HIS A 56 4.26 -4.59 -4.43
C HIS A 56 4.66 -5.34 -5.71
N ILE A 57 5.68 -4.86 -6.42
CA ILE A 57 6.25 -5.54 -7.58
C ILE A 57 7.28 -6.56 -7.08
N VAL A 58 6.97 -7.86 -7.21
CA VAL A 58 7.89 -8.94 -6.86
C VAL A 58 8.59 -9.44 -8.12
N VAL A 59 9.90 -9.24 -8.18
CA VAL A 59 10.73 -9.59 -9.33
C VAL A 59 11.29 -11.00 -9.14
N LEU A 60 10.94 -11.92 -10.03
CA LEU A 60 11.48 -13.29 -10.04
C LEU A 60 12.52 -13.44 -11.15
N PRO A 61 13.81 -13.65 -10.82
CA PRO A 61 14.88 -13.64 -11.81
C PRO A 61 14.63 -14.66 -12.92
N GLY A 62 14.79 -14.21 -14.17
CA GLY A 62 14.75 -15.06 -15.34
C GLY A 62 15.96 -15.98 -15.42
N LYS A 63 15.79 -17.17 -16.00
CA LYS A 63 16.92 -18.06 -16.30
C LYS A 63 17.59 -17.70 -17.63
N SER A 64 16.83 -17.15 -18.57
CA SER A 64 17.28 -16.88 -19.93
C SER A 64 16.98 -15.46 -20.44
N MET A 65 16.29 -14.65 -19.64
CA MET A 65 15.90 -13.29 -20.00
C MET A 65 16.19 -12.34 -18.85
N ASP A 66 16.80 -11.20 -19.16
CA ASP A 66 16.87 -10.07 -18.25
C ASP A 66 15.50 -9.38 -18.21
N ILE A 67 14.89 -9.39 -17.03
CA ILE A 67 13.55 -8.82 -16.79
C ILE A 67 13.62 -7.41 -16.18
N THR A 68 14.83 -6.91 -15.87
CA THR A 68 15.03 -5.59 -15.28
C THR A 68 14.38 -4.47 -16.11
N PRO A 69 14.55 -4.43 -17.46
CA PRO A 69 13.91 -3.39 -18.27
C PRO A 69 12.38 -3.41 -18.21
N VAL A 70 11.80 -4.60 -18.03
CA VAL A 70 10.34 -4.79 -17.95
C VAL A 70 9.81 -4.25 -16.62
N VAL A 71 10.56 -4.47 -15.53
CA VAL A 71 10.24 -3.93 -14.20
C VAL A 71 10.32 -2.41 -14.23
N ASP A 72 11.40 -1.85 -14.79
CA ASP A 72 11.59 -0.40 -14.90
C ASP A 72 10.47 0.25 -15.73
N GLU A 73 10.08 -0.36 -16.86
CA GLU A 73 8.99 0.14 -17.70
C GLU A 73 7.66 0.13 -16.95
N LEU A 74 7.34 -0.97 -16.24
CA LEU A 74 6.13 -1.08 -15.45
C LEU A 74 6.09 -0.06 -14.30
N GLU A 75 7.17 0.04 -13.52
CA GLU A 75 7.28 1.00 -12.41
C GLU A 75 7.11 2.44 -12.91
N ASN A 76 7.81 2.81 -13.99
CA ASN A 76 7.68 4.14 -14.59
C ASN A 76 6.26 4.42 -15.10
N SER A 77 5.60 3.42 -15.69
CA SER A 77 4.22 3.56 -16.20
C SER A 77 3.21 3.75 -15.06
N LEU A 78 3.37 3.03 -13.96
CA LEU A 78 2.56 3.22 -12.74
C LEU A 78 2.78 4.60 -12.13
N ARG A 79 4.05 5.05 -12.05
CA ARG A 79 4.38 6.38 -11.53
C ARG A 79 3.76 7.50 -12.37
N GLN A 80 3.67 7.34 -13.69
CA GLN A 80 3.03 8.32 -14.57
C GLN A 80 1.53 8.52 -14.29
N VAL A 81 0.85 7.51 -13.76
CA VAL A 81 -0.56 7.60 -13.32
C VAL A 81 -0.70 7.87 -11.82
N GLY A 82 0.40 8.19 -11.13
CA GLY A 82 0.41 8.53 -9.71
C GLY A 82 0.36 7.33 -8.76
N ILE A 83 0.64 6.13 -9.25
CA ILE A 83 0.73 4.91 -8.44
C ILE A 83 2.20 4.63 -8.12
N GLU A 84 2.55 4.70 -6.84
CA GLU A 84 3.87 4.27 -6.36
C GLU A 84 3.88 2.76 -6.10
N ALA A 85 5.02 2.12 -6.39
CA ALA A 85 5.19 0.68 -6.17
C ALA A 85 6.45 0.41 -5.35
N LEU A 86 6.36 -0.55 -4.44
CA LEU A 86 7.52 -1.16 -3.81
C LEU A 86 8.08 -2.24 -4.74
N VAL A 87 9.29 -2.08 -5.22
CA VAL A 87 9.97 -3.08 -6.05
C VAL A 87 10.86 -3.98 -5.19
N ASP A 88 10.60 -5.29 -5.23
CA ASP A 88 11.45 -6.32 -4.60
C ASP A 88 12.29 -7.04 -5.66
N ASP A 89 13.45 -6.47 -5.94
CA ASP A 89 14.48 -6.96 -6.87
C ASP A 89 15.59 -7.77 -6.18
N ARG A 90 15.43 -8.09 -4.89
CA ARG A 90 16.43 -8.83 -4.08
C ARG A 90 16.84 -10.15 -4.73
N GLY A 91 18.05 -10.63 -4.43
CA GLY A 91 18.56 -11.93 -4.92
C GLY A 91 17.93 -13.17 -4.25
N ASP A 92 16.84 -13.01 -3.50
CA ASP A 92 16.21 -14.06 -2.70
C ASP A 92 15.33 -15.01 -3.53
N SER A 93 15.04 -16.18 -2.98
CA SER A 93 14.16 -17.16 -3.62
C SER A 93 12.71 -16.66 -3.69
N ALA A 94 11.94 -17.12 -4.69
CA ALA A 94 10.54 -16.77 -4.86
C ALA A 94 9.70 -17.01 -3.60
N GLY A 95 9.93 -18.12 -2.90
CA GLY A 95 9.22 -18.45 -1.66
C GLY A 95 9.48 -17.43 -0.54
N VAL A 96 10.73 -16.98 -0.40
CA VAL A 96 11.10 -15.94 0.58
C VAL A 96 10.43 -14.62 0.22
N LYS A 97 10.54 -14.19 -1.04
CA LYS A 97 9.90 -12.95 -1.50
C LYS A 97 8.39 -12.94 -1.32
N PHE A 98 7.71 -14.05 -1.64
CA PHE A 98 6.27 -14.15 -1.46
C PHE A 98 5.86 -14.15 0.00
N ASN A 99 6.63 -14.81 0.87
CA ASN A 99 6.38 -14.78 2.30
C ASN A 99 6.57 -13.37 2.86
N ASP A 100 7.63 -12.67 2.47
CA ASP A 100 7.87 -11.28 2.88
C ASP A 100 6.79 -10.34 2.33
N ALA A 101 6.36 -10.52 1.08
CA ALA A 101 5.29 -9.73 0.49
C ALA A 101 3.95 -9.94 1.21
N ASP A 102 3.62 -11.19 1.57
CA ASP A 102 2.43 -11.51 2.37
C ASP A 102 2.57 -10.90 3.79
N LEU A 103 3.76 -10.94 4.39
CA LEU A 103 4.03 -10.37 5.72
C LEU A 103 3.93 -8.84 5.75
N ILE A 104 4.52 -8.15 4.76
CA ILE A 104 4.47 -6.69 4.60
C ILE A 104 3.03 -6.23 4.35
N GLY A 105 2.26 -7.00 3.58
CA GLY A 105 0.81 -6.84 3.51
C GLY A 105 0.27 -5.82 2.52
N LEU A 106 1.06 -5.38 1.53
CA LEU A 106 0.62 -4.35 0.59
C LEU A 106 -0.58 -4.81 -0.25
N PRO A 107 -1.54 -3.93 -0.58
CA PRO A 107 -2.86 -4.31 -1.11
C PRO A 107 -2.82 -5.20 -2.36
N LEU A 108 -1.96 -4.85 -3.33
CA LEU A 108 -1.85 -5.56 -4.60
C LEU A 108 -0.40 -6.01 -4.85
N ARG A 109 -0.19 -7.31 -5.07
CA ARG A 109 1.08 -7.85 -5.54
C ARG A 109 1.06 -8.03 -7.05
N VAL A 110 2.10 -7.56 -7.73
CA VAL A 110 2.37 -7.78 -9.15
C VAL A 110 3.65 -8.60 -9.27
N THR A 111 3.54 -9.82 -9.78
CA THR A 111 4.70 -10.70 -9.97
C THR A 111 5.21 -10.56 -11.39
N VAL A 112 6.45 -10.11 -11.52
CA VAL A 112 7.17 -10.04 -12.80
C VAL A 112 8.10 -11.24 -12.88
N SER A 113 7.81 -12.15 -13.80
CA SER A 113 8.63 -13.34 -14.01
C SER A 113 8.77 -13.65 -15.49
N GLU A 114 9.87 -14.30 -15.87
CA GLU A 114 10.08 -14.74 -17.26
C GLU A 114 8.91 -15.62 -17.77
N ARG A 115 8.31 -16.44 -16.90
CA ARG A 115 7.16 -17.28 -17.24
C ARG A 115 5.92 -16.45 -17.58
N ALA A 116 5.56 -15.50 -16.72
CA ALA A 116 4.39 -14.65 -16.93
C ALA A 116 4.60 -13.78 -18.18
N PHE A 117 5.80 -13.24 -18.35
CA PHE A 117 6.16 -12.43 -19.50
C PHE A 117 6.07 -13.21 -20.82
N LYS A 118 6.55 -14.46 -20.86
CA LYS A 118 6.38 -15.36 -22.01
C LYS A 118 4.91 -15.68 -22.33
N ASN A 119 4.04 -15.64 -21.33
CA ASN A 119 2.59 -15.75 -21.49
C ASN A 119 1.92 -14.40 -21.84
N GLY A 120 2.71 -13.35 -22.07
CA GLY A 120 2.25 -12.03 -22.51
C GLY A 120 1.75 -11.11 -21.40
N GLY A 121 2.06 -11.39 -20.12
CA GLY A 121 1.46 -10.66 -19.01
C GLY A 121 2.24 -10.63 -17.70
N PHE A 122 1.63 -9.99 -16.71
CA PHE A 122 2.05 -10.02 -15.31
C PHE A 122 1.02 -10.79 -14.48
N GLU A 123 1.45 -11.41 -13.40
CA GLU A 123 0.54 -12.09 -12.48
C GLU A 123 0.19 -11.13 -11.33
N LEU A 124 -1.10 -10.83 -11.18
CA LEU A 124 -1.62 -9.99 -10.10
C LEU A 124 -2.26 -10.86 -9.03
N LYS A 125 -2.17 -10.41 -7.77
CA LYS A 125 -2.84 -11.03 -6.64
C LYS A 125 -3.16 -10.02 -5.56
N LEU A 126 -4.38 -10.03 -5.04
CA LEU A 126 -4.78 -9.25 -3.88
C LEU A 126 -4.20 -9.84 -2.59
N ARG A 127 -3.80 -8.98 -1.66
CA ARG A 127 -3.31 -9.43 -0.35
C ARG A 127 -4.39 -10.03 0.53
N ASN A 128 -5.61 -9.52 0.46
CA ASN A 128 -6.74 -9.99 1.26
C ASN A 128 -7.36 -11.32 0.78
N GLY A 129 -6.82 -11.94 -0.27
CA GLY A 129 -7.21 -13.27 -0.73
C GLY A 129 -7.39 -13.38 -2.24
N GLY A 130 -8.08 -14.45 -2.67
CA GLY A 130 -8.36 -14.72 -4.07
C GLY A 130 -7.24 -15.47 -4.81
N GLU A 131 -7.60 -15.99 -5.98
CA GLU A 131 -6.64 -16.56 -6.92
C GLU A 131 -5.87 -15.46 -7.64
N SER A 132 -4.63 -15.75 -8.00
CA SER A 132 -3.85 -14.87 -8.86
C SER A 132 -4.37 -14.94 -10.30
N TRP A 133 -4.31 -13.83 -11.03
CA TRP A 133 -4.70 -13.76 -12.43
C TRP A 133 -3.63 -13.12 -13.31
N ILE A 134 -3.58 -13.50 -14.59
CA ILE A 134 -2.64 -12.93 -15.55
C ILE A 134 -3.29 -11.76 -16.27
N VAL A 135 -2.61 -10.62 -16.28
CA VAL A 135 -3.01 -9.42 -17.00
C VAL A 135 -2.03 -9.18 -18.16
N PRO A 136 -2.52 -8.99 -19.40
CA PRO A 136 -1.65 -8.64 -20.51
C PRO A 136 -0.87 -7.35 -20.26
N ILE A 137 0.40 -7.30 -20.66
CA ILE A 137 1.31 -6.16 -20.41
C ILE A 137 0.65 -4.83 -20.84
N ALA A 138 0.06 -4.80 -22.03
CA ALA A 138 -0.58 -3.61 -22.58
C ALA A 138 -1.78 -3.09 -21.77
N LYS A 139 -2.35 -3.90 -20.87
CA LYS A 139 -3.48 -3.54 -20.01
C LYS A 139 -3.12 -3.47 -18.53
N ALA A 140 -1.85 -3.71 -18.18
CA ALA A 140 -1.42 -3.86 -16.81
C ALA A 140 -1.73 -2.64 -15.95
N VAL A 141 -1.35 -1.44 -16.41
CA VAL A 141 -1.57 -0.17 -15.68
C VAL A 141 -3.06 0.07 -15.45
N LEU A 142 -3.88 -0.04 -16.50
CA LEU A 142 -5.33 0.16 -16.41
C LEU A 142 -5.99 -0.82 -15.44
N GLU A 143 -5.60 -2.10 -15.49
CA GLU A 143 -6.16 -3.10 -14.59
C GLU A 143 -5.71 -2.88 -13.14
N ILE A 144 -4.47 -2.44 -12.92
CA ILE A 144 -3.96 -2.07 -11.59
C ILE A 144 -4.75 -0.88 -11.05
N GLU A 145 -4.91 0.19 -11.83
CA GLU A 145 -5.70 1.38 -11.44
C GLU A 145 -7.13 0.98 -11.05
N LYS A 146 -7.79 0.18 -11.89
CA LYS A 146 -9.15 -0.30 -11.63
C LYS A 146 -9.21 -1.16 -10.37
N THR A 147 -8.28 -2.10 -10.22
CA THR A 147 -8.23 -3.00 -9.06
C THR A 147 -8.06 -2.21 -7.77
N LEU A 148 -7.18 -1.20 -7.76
CA LEU A 148 -7.00 -0.33 -6.60
C LEU A 148 -8.24 0.54 -6.34
N ALA A 149 -8.91 1.04 -7.38
CA ALA A 149 -10.15 1.79 -7.21
C ALA A 149 -11.27 0.95 -6.59
N ASP A 150 -11.35 -0.35 -6.93
CA ASP A 150 -12.34 -1.29 -6.39
C ASP A 150 -12.05 -1.70 -4.93
N LEU A 151 -10.86 -1.40 -4.40
CA LEU A 151 -10.48 -1.66 -2.99
C LEU A 151 -10.81 -0.50 -2.04
N ASN A 152 -11.16 0.67 -2.57
CA ASN A 152 -11.59 1.86 -1.81
C ASN A 152 -13.11 1.88 -1.61
#